data_AF-A0A955GIE9-F1
#
_entry.id   AF-A0A955GIE9-F1
#
_cell.length_a   1.000
_cell.length_b   1.000
_cell.length_c   1.000
_cell.angle_alpha   90.00
_cell.angle_beta   90.00
_cell.angle_gamma   90.00
#
_symmetry.space_group_name_H-M   'P 1'
#
loop_
_entity.id
_entity.type
_entity.pdbx_description
1 polymer ?
#
loop_
_entity_poly.entity_id
_entity_poly.type
_entity_poly.pdbx_seq_one_letter_code
_entity_poly.pdbx_strand_id
1 'polypeptide(L)'
;MYKRVLLKISGEQLAGREGGIDPEFVAWLAGEIQKATATGVQMAIVVGGGNFLRGATFAGHGIERPTADYMGMLATVMNGLALMDMLEHHGQTTRVQTNIHIHQVAEPFIRRRAVRHLEKNRVVIVAGGLGKPYLTTDTAAASVALELDCDVILKATKVDGIYDKDPAKHDDAVRYDKLSYQEAVSNPDISVMDKAAIGLAMEQGIPLIVFDLHQDDNILRAVSGEDIGTSVS
;
A
#
# COMPACT_ATOMS: atom_id res chain seq x y z
N MET A 1 -17.35 -6.11 -7.92
CA MET A 1 -15.96 -6.42 -8.30
C MET A 1 -15.38 -5.26 -9.06
N TYR A 2 -14.24 -4.76 -8.57
CA TYR A 2 -13.50 -3.66 -9.20
C TYR A 2 -12.74 -4.16 -10.43
N LYS A 3 -12.53 -3.29 -11.42
CA LYS A 3 -11.73 -3.61 -12.60
C LYS A 3 -10.24 -3.40 -12.31
N ARG A 4 -9.90 -2.31 -11.62
CA ARG A 4 -8.53 -1.94 -11.29
C ARG A 4 -8.45 -1.41 -9.86
N VAL A 5 -7.52 -1.95 -9.09
CA VAL A 5 -7.35 -1.58 -7.68
C VAL A 5 -5.91 -1.15 -7.42
N LEU A 6 -5.72 -0.30 -6.42
CA LEU A 6 -4.41 -0.08 -5.82
C LEU A 6 -4.37 -0.70 -4.42
N LEU A 7 -3.53 -1.72 -4.23
CA LEU A 7 -3.28 -2.32 -2.93
C LEU A 7 -2.09 -1.63 -2.26
N LYS A 8 -2.34 -0.92 -1.16
CA LYS A 8 -1.29 -0.32 -0.34
C LYS A 8 -0.96 -1.24 0.82
N ILE A 9 0.32 -1.61 0.91
CA ILE A 9 0.85 -2.49 1.97
C ILE A 9 1.87 -1.69 2.79
N SER A 10 1.73 -1.66 4.11
CA SER A 10 2.78 -1.10 4.96
C SER A 10 4.01 -2.01 4.97
N GLY A 11 5.20 -1.44 4.87
CA GLY A 11 6.44 -2.23 4.95
C GLY A 11 6.56 -2.99 6.27
N GLU A 12 5.99 -2.46 7.36
CA GLU A 12 5.97 -3.14 8.66
C GLU A 12 5.20 -4.46 8.68
N GLN A 13 4.32 -4.70 7.69
CA GLN A 13 3.66 -6.00 7.53
C GLN A 13 4.62 -7.06 7.02
N LEU A 14 5.65 -6.65 6.27
CA LEU A 14 6.64 -7.55 5.70
C LEU A 14 7.78 -7.86 6.67
N ALA A 15 7.79 -7.26 7.86
CA ALA A 15 8.90 -7.41 8.80
C ALA A 15 8.91 -8.80 9.45
N GLY A 16 10.05 -9.49 9.39
CA GLY A 16 10.30 -10.66 10.22
C GLY A 16 10.58 -10.30 11.68
N ARG A 17 10.64 -11.31 12.56
CA ARG A 17 10.91 -11.11 14.00
C ARG A 17 12.20 -10.33 14.28
N GLU A 18 13.22 -10.49 13.45
CA GLU A 18 14.52 -9.82 13.59
C GLU A 18 14.66 -8.56 12.71
N GLY A 19 13.57 -8.13 12.07
CA GLY A 19 13.57 -7.07 11.06
C GLY A 19 13.77 -7.60 9.64
N GLY A 20 13.93 -6.69 8.67
CA GLY A 20 14.08 -7.08 7.26
C GLY A 20 12.77 -7.58 6.64
N ILE A 21 12.82 -8.68 5.90
CA ILE A 21 11.68 -9.25 5.19
C ILE A 21 11.42 -10.68 5.69
N ASP A 22 10.18 -10.97 6.08
CA ASP A 22 9.72 -12.31 6.44
C ASP A 22 9.37 -13.10 5.17
N PRO A 23 10.18 -14.08 4.75
CA PRO A 23 9.93 -14.82 3.52
C PRO A 23 8.64 -15.66 3.57
N GLU A 24 8.26 -16.17 4.74
CA GLU A 24 7.04 -16.98 4.89
C GLU A 24 5.80 -16.09 4.71
N PHE A 25 5.81 -14.91 5.34
CA PHE A 25 4.71 -13.96 5.18
C PHE A 25 4.61 -13.43 3.75
N VAL A 26 5.74 -13.09 3.10
CA VAL A 26 5.70 -12.61 1.70
C VAL A 26 5.23 -13.71 0.75
N ALA A 27 5.60 -14.98 0.99
CA ALA A 27 5.09 -16.11 0.22
C ALA A 27 3.57 -16.28 0.39
N TRP A 28 3.07 -16.23 1.62
CA TRP A 28 1.62 -16.27 1.89
C TRP A 28 0.89 -15.11 1.20
N LEU A 29 1.41 -13.88 1.35
CA LEU A 29 0.86 -12.68 0.71
C LEU A 29 0.84 -12.78 -0.82
N ALA A 30 1.88 -13.37 -1.43
CA ALA A 30 1.92 -13.62 -2.86
C ALA A 30 0.81 -14.59 -3.31
N GLY A 31 0.51 -15.61 -2.50
CA GLY A 31 -0.64 -16.50 -2.70
C GLY A 31 -1.97 -15.75 -2.64
N GLU A 32 -2.16 -14.89 -1.63
CA GLU A 32 -3.38 -14.07 -1.48
C GLU A 32 -3.60 -13.11 -2.64
N ILE A 33 -2.53 -12.45 -3.10
CA ILE A 33 -2.57 -11.58 -4.27
C ILE A 33 -2.89 -12.39 -5.53
N GLN A 34 -2.32 -13.59 -5.68
CA GLN A 34 -2.58 -14.46 -6.83
C GLN A 34 -4.06 -14.88 -6.89
N LYS A 35 -4.68 -15.22 -5.76
CA LYS A 35 -6.12 -15.52 -5.68
C LYS A 35 -6.95 -14.34 -6.16
N ALA A 36 -6.61 -13.14 -5.73
CA ALA A 36 -7.28 -11.91 -6.15
C ALA A 36 -7.08 -11.65 -7.65
N THR A 37 -5.86 -11.70 -8.19
CA THR A 37 -5.58 -11.43 -9.61
C THR A 37 -6.14 -12.50 -10.55
N ALA A 38 -6.33 -13.74 -10.08
CA ALA A 38 -6.98 -14.82 -10.84
C ALA A 38 -8.44 -14.49 -11.23
N THR A 39 -9.09 -13.54 -10.55
CA THR A 39 -10.42 -13.03 -10.92
C THR A 39 -10.42 -12.12 -12.16
N GLY A 40 -9.24 -11.70 -12.63
CA GLY A 40 -9.08 -10.76 -13.74
C GLY A 40 -8.98 -9.29 -13.30
N VAL A 41 -8.98 -8.99 -12.00
CA VAL A 41 -8.71 -7.64 -11.49
C VAL A 41 -7.29 -7.19 -11.86
N GLN A 42 -7.16 -5.94 -12.29
CA GLN A 42 -5.88 -5.31 -12.54
C GLN A 42 -5.33 -4.72 -11.24
N MET A 43 -4.20 -5.25 -10.75
CA MET A 43 -3.66 -4.84 -9.44
C MET A 43 -2.37 -4.04 -9.58
N ALA A 44 -2.43 -2.79 -9.10
CA ALA A 44 -1.25 -2.01 -8.75
C ALA A 44 -0.97 -2.16 -7.24
N ILE A 45 0.29 -2.17 -6.85
CA ILE A 45 0.72 -2.30 -5.45
C ILE A 45 1.66 -1.16 -5.10
N VAL A 46 1.44 -0.52 -3.94
CA VAL A 46 2.40 0.39 -3.31
C VAL A 46 2.82 -0.19 -1.98
N VAL A 47 4.13 -0.39 -1.80
CA VAL A 47 4.69 -1.00 -0.59
C VAL A 47 5.52 0.00 0.20
N GLY A 48 5.29 0.07 1.51
CA GLY A 48 6.08 0.91 2.42
C GLY A 48 7.46 0.32 2.72
N GLY A 49 8.35 1.10 3.36
CA GLY A 49 9.73 0.70 3.70
C GLY A 49 10.01 0.58 5.20
N GLY A 50 8.97 0.61 6.03
CA GLY A 50 9.07 0.75 7.49
C GLY A 50 9.76 -0.41 8.21
N ASN A 51 9.84 -1.59 7.59
CA ASN A 51 10.56 -2.78 8.09
C ASN A 51 12.08 -2.65 8.06
N PHE A 52 12.63 -1.84 7.16
CA PHE A 52 14.07 -1.54 7.14
C PHE A 52 14.37 -0.23 7.85
N LEU A 53 13.53 0.78 7.62
CA LEU A 53 13.78 2.15 8.03
C LEU A 53 12.49 2.80 8.49
N ARG A 54 12.34 2.95 9.80
CA ARG A 54 11.42 3.93 10.37
C ARG A 54 12.12 5.30 10.30
N GLY A 55 11.92 6.05 9.21
CA GLY A 55 12.64 7.31 8.96
C GLY A 55 12.62 8.33 10.10
N ALA A 56 11.55 8.35 10.91
CA ALA A 56 11.44 9.17 12.12
C ALA A 56 12.47 8.82 13.21
N THR A 57 12.95 7.58 13.25
CA THR A 57 13.94 7.11 14.24
C THR A 57 15.37 7.52 13.90
N PHE A 58 15.68 7.72 12.61
CA PHE A 58 17.01 8.15 12.16
C PHE A 58 17.15 9.67 12.05
N ALA A 59 16.06 10.38 11.74
CA ALA A 59 16.01 11.82 11.83
C ALA A 59 16.24 12.26 13.28
N GLY A 60 17.41 12.82 13.58
CA GLY A 60 17.82 13.22 14.92
C GLY A 60 19.13 12.59 15.43
N HIS A 61 19.62 11.53 14.78
CA HIS A 61 20.94 10.94 15.08
C HIS A 61 22.06 11.53 14.19
N GLY A 62 21.89 12.78 13.74
CA GLY A 62 22.81 13.44 12.79
C GLY A 62 22.49 13.23 11.31
N ILE A 63 21.48 12.42 10.98
CA ILE A 63 20.98 12.26 9.60
C ILE A 63 19.86 13.28 9.36
N GLU A 64 20.00 14.07 8.30
CA GLU A 64 18.96 15.01 7.88
C GLU A 64 17.72 14.30 7.35
N ARG A 65 16.55 14.90 7.58
CA ARG A 65 15.26 14.32 7.18
C ARG A 65 15.19 13.93 5.70
N PRO A 66 15.64 14.75 4.72
CA PRO A 66 15.61 14.36 3.30
C PRO A 66 16.39 13.08 2.99
N THR A 67 17.57 12.93 3.61
CA THR A 67 18.41 11.74 3.46
C THR A 67 17.70 10.51 4.02
N ALA A 68 17.11 10.62 5.20
CA ALA A 68 16.33 9.53 5.80
C ALA A 68 15.13 9.11 4.93
N ASP A 69 14.44 10.06 4.29
CA ASP A 69 13.34 9.77 3.37
C ASP A 69 13.84 9.08 2.09
N TYR A 70 14.99 9.47 1.52
CA TYR A 70 15.60 8.75 0.40
C TYR A 70 15.95 7.31 0.77
N MET A 71 16.53 7.09 1.94
CA MET A 71 16.81 5.74 2.43
C MET A 71 15.50 4.93 2.57
N GLY A 72 14.44 5.53 3.10
CA GLY A 72 13.11 4.91 3.19
C GLY A 72 12.53 4.55 1.81
N MET A 73 12.72 5.42 0.80
CA MET A 73 12.31 5.13 -0.57
C MET A 73 13.11 3.96 -1.18
N LEU A 74 14.42 3.85 -0.91
CA LEU A 74 15.20 2.68 -1.31
C LEU A 74 14.71 1.39 -0.64
N ALA A 75 14.31 1.46 0.64
CA ALA A 75 13.70 0.33 1.34
C ALA A 75 12.38 -0.14 0.67
N THR A 76 11.57 0.77 0.13
CA THR A 76 10.39 0.37 -0.66
C THR A 76 10.77 -0.39 -1.93
N VAL A 77 11.90 -0.05 -2.57
CA VAL A 77 12.39 -0.76 -3.76
C VAL A 77 12.82 -2.17 -3.36
N MET A 78 13.54 -2.34 -2.24
CA MET A 78 13.92 -3.65 -1.71
C MET A 78 12.69 -4.54 -1.46
N ASN A 79 11.66 -4.01 -0.80
CA ASN A 79 10.41 -4.73 -0.57
C ASN A 79 9.68 -5.08 -1.87
N GLY A 80 9.66 -4.16 -2.84
CA GLY A 80 9.05 -4.39 -4.14
C GLY A 80 9.70 -5.53 -4.91
N LEU A 81 11.04 -5.63 -4.84
CA LEU A 81 11.78 -6.73 -5.47
C LEU A 81 11.49 -8.08 -4.80
N ALA A 82 11.47 -8.13 -3.47
CA ALA A 82 11.16 -9.36 -2.74
C ALA A 82 9.73 -9.85 -3.04
N LEU A 83 8.75 -8.93 -3.05
CA LEU A 83 7.37 -9.26 -3.39
C LEU A 83 7.23 -9.69 -4.86
N MET A 84 7.95 -9.04 -5.79
CA MET A 84 7.97 -9.43 -7.20
C MET A 84 8.45 -10.87 -7.37
N ASP A 85 9.58 -11.23 -6.76
CA ASP A 85 10.15 -12.58 -6.89
C ASP A 85 9.20 -13.64 -6.32
N MET A 86 8.58 -13.38 -5.17
CA MET A 86 7.58 -14.28 -4.58
C MET A 86 6.31 -14.39 -5.43
N LEU A 87 5.82 -13.30 -6.02
CA LEU A 87 4.69 -13.34 -6.95
C LEU A 87 5.01 -14.13 -8.22
N GLU A 88 6.20 -13.94 -8.79
CA GLU A 88 6.64 -14.69 -9.97
C GLU A 88 6.83 -16.17 -9.67
N HIS A 89 7.29 -16.53 -8.46
CA HIS A 89 7.32 -17.92 -7.99
C HIS A 89 5.91 -18.55 -7.93
N HIS A 90 4.89 -17.76 -7.63
CA HIS A 90 3.47 -18.17 -7.64
C HIS A 90 2.81 -18.05 -9.03
N GLY A 91 3.60 -17.84 -10.10
CA GLY A 91 3.11 -17.76 -11.48
C GLY A 91 2.46 -16.42 -11.85
N GLN A 92 2.49 -15.42 -10.98
CA GLN A 92 1.97 -14.09 -11.25
C GLN A 92 3.08 -13.20 -11.83
N THR A 93 3.02 -12.96 -13.15
CA THR A 93 3.96 -12.04 -13.80
C THR A 93 3.86 -10.65 -13.18
N THR A 94 5.00 -10.11 -12.73
CA THR A 94 5.02 -8.88 -11.93
C THR A 94 6.09 -7.92 -12.43
N ARG A 95 5.86 -6.61 -12.33
CA ARG A 95 6.85 -5.59 -12.70
C ARG A 95 7.00 -4.56 -11.60
N VAL A 96 8.23 -4.36 -11.15
CA VAL A 96 8.58 -3.26 -10.25
C VAL A 96 8.91 -2.02 -11.08
N GLN A 97 8.17 -0.95 -10.84
CA GLN A 97 8.44 0.38 -11.33
C GLN A 97 8.81 1.30 -10.17
N THR A 98 9.72 2.25 -10.39
CA THR A 98 10.24 3.13 -9.34
C THR A 98 10.27 4.59 -9.78
N ASN A 99 9.91 5.49 -8.86
CA ASN A 99 10.06 6.94 -9.03
C ASN A 99 11.51 7.42 -8.80
N ILE A 100 12.40 6.56 -8.31
CA ILE A 100 13.84 6.78 -8.25
C ILE A 100 14.50 5.98 -9.39
N HIS A 101 15.28 6.64 -10.25
CA HIS A 101 15.94 5.99 -11.38
C HIS A 101 17.07 5.06 -10.93
N ILE A 102 16.84 3.74 -10.96
CA ILE A 102 17.81 2.69 -10.63
C ILE A 102 17.84 1.67 -11.77
N HIS A 103 18.47 2.05 -12.90
CA HIS A 103 18.32 1.38 -14.20
C HIS A 103 18.60 -0.13 -14.22
N GLN A 104 19.53 -0.62 -13.40
CA GLN A 104 19.88 -2.05 -13.36
C GLN A 104 18.89 -2.88 -12.54
N VAL A 105 18.07 -2.25 -11.71
CA VAL A 105 17.31 -2.92 -10.65
C VAL A 105 15.80 -2.94 -10.94
N ALA A 106 15.24 -1.81 -11.37
CA ALA A 106 13.81 -1.69 -11.60
C ALA A 106 13.49 -0.73 -12.76
N GLU A 107 12.33 -0.93 -13.40
CA GLU A 107 11.87 -0.05 -14.46
C GLU A 107 11.58 1.36 -13.90
N PRO A 108 11.84 2.45 -14.63
CA PRO A 108 11.32 3.75 -14.23
C PRO A 108 9.78 3.72 -14.27
N PHE A 109 9.13 4.38 -13.30
CA PHE A 109 7.69 4.57 -13.33
C PHE A 109 7.30 5.47 -14.50
N ILE A 110 6.55 4.89 -15.43
CA ILE A 110 6.01 5.57 -16.59
C ILE A 110 4.55 5.15 -16.68
N ARG A 111 3.62 6.07 -16.37
CA ARG A 111 2.17 5.81 -16.36
C ARG A 111 1.69 4.93 -17.50
N ARG A 112 1.99 5.30 -18.75
CA ARG A 112 1.57 4.54 -19.95
C ARG A 112 2.12 3.11 -19.98
N ARG A 113 3.32 2.88 -19.45
CA ARG A 113 3.93 1.55 -19.34
C ARG A 113 3.26 0.73 -18.23
N ALA A 114 3.01 1.34 -17.06
CA ALA A 114 2.27 0.71 -15.98
C ALA A 114 0.88 0.25 -16.43
N VAL A 115 0.11 1.14 -17.07
CA VAL A 115 -1.20 0.80 -17.65
C VAL A 115 -1.10 -0.36 -18.64
N ARG A 116 -0.08 -0.36 -19.51
CA ARG A 116 0.11 -1.46 -20.47
C ARG A 116 0.47 -2.80 -19.82
N HIS A 117 1.14 -2.80 -18.67
CA HIS A 117 1.39 -4.01 -17.89
C HIS A 117 0.10 -4.51 -17.23
N LEU A 118 -0.68 -3.61 -16.63
CA LEU A 118 -1.99 -3.93 -16.03
C LEU A 118 -2.96 -4.53 -17.04
N GLU A 119 -3.04 -3.97 -18.26
CA GLU A 119 -3.84 -4.52 -19.37
C GLU A 119 -3.46 -5.94 -19.79
N LYS A 120 -2.24 -6.40 -19.45
CA LYS A 120 -1.72 -7.74 -19.73
C LYS A 120 -1.82 -8.66 -18.51
N ASN A 121 -2.64 -8.31 -17.52
CA ASN A 121 -2.81 -9.04 -16.26
C ASN A 121 -1.51 -9.23 -15.47
N ARG A 122 -0.58 -8.28 -15.60
CA ARG A 122 0.63 -8.23 -14.77
C ARG A 122 0.35 -7.38 -13.55
N VAL A 123 0.86 -7.80 -12.40
CA VAL A 123 0.90 -6.96 -11.21
C VAL A 123 1.96 -5.88 -11.42
N VAL A 124 1.63 -4.63 -11.08
CA VAL A 124 2.59 -3.51 -11.13
C VAL A 124 2.85 -3.05 -9.71
N ILE A 125 4.08 -3.24 -9.23
CA ILE A 125 4.53 -2.70 -7.95
C ILE A 125 5.16 -1.33 -8.23
N VAL A 126 4.64 -0.27 -7.60
CA VAL A 126 5.22 1.07 -7.65
C VAL A 126 5.98 1.33 -6.35
N ALA A 127 7.29 1.44 -6.46
CA ALA A 127 8.23 1.70 -5.37
C ALA A 127 8.88 3.09 -5.52
N GLY A 128 9.71 3.46 -4.55
CA GLY A 128 10.38 4.75 -4.49
C GLY A 128 9.46 5.89 -4.05
N GLY A 129 8.31 5.61 -3.43
CA GLY A 129 7.34 6.63 -3.01
C GLY A 129 6.95 7.54 -4.18
N LEU A 130 6.97 8.85 -3.96
CA LEU A 130 6.84 9.88 -5.02
C LEU A 130 8.19 10.41 -5.52
N GLY A 131 9.30 9.77 -5.14
CA GLY A 131 10.66 10.24 -5.44
C GLY A 131 11.06 11.54 -4.74
N LYS A 132 10.24 12.02 -3.79
CA LYS A 132 10.43 13.30 -3.08
C LYS A 132 10.36 13.09 -1.56
N PRO A 133 11.29 13.69 -0.79
CA PRO A 133 11.19 13.74 0.67
C PRO A 133 9.92 14.41 1.18
N TYR A 134 9.63 14.24 2.48
CA TYR A 134 8.46 14.76 3.21
C TYR A 134 7.10 14.18 2.81
N LEU A 135 7.06 13.23 1.88
CA LEU A 135 5.85 12.55 1.45
C LEU A 135 5.84 11.11 1.95
N THR A 136 4.65 10.61 2.30
CA THR A 136 4.49 9.25 2.79
C THR A 136 4.19 8.28 1.65
N THR A 137 4.22 6.98 1.97
CA THR A 137 3.76 5.94 1.05
C THR A 137 2.25 5.91 0.86
N ASP A 138 1.47 6.47 1.79
CA ASP A 138 0.03 6.65 1.62
C ASP A 138 -0.25 7.77 0.60
N THR A 139 0.51 8.88 0.64
CA THR A 139 0.41 9.93 -0.39
C THR A 139 0.79 9.39 -1.77
N ALA A 140 1.83 8.55 -1.84
CA ALA A 140 2.21 7.87 -3.07
C ALA A 140 1.11 6.93 -3.58
N ALA A 141 0.48 6.16 -2.68
CA ALA A 141 -0.63 5.28 -3.01
C ALA A 141 -1.82 6.05 -3.61
N ALA A 142 -2.21 7.17 -3.00
CA ALA A 142 -3.28 8.01 -3.54
C ALA A 142 -2.94 8.58 -4.93
N SER A 143 -1.74 9.13 -5.11
CA SER A 143 -1.29 9.65 -6.42
C SER A 143 -1.26 8.57 -7.49
N VAL A 144 -0.65 7.42 -7.20
CA VAL A 144 -0.51 6.32 -8.18
C VAL A 144 -1.88 5.74 -8.53
N ALA A 145 -2.80 5.64 -7.57
CA ALA A 145 -4.15 5.14 -7.83
C ALA A 145 -4.89 6.05 -8.83
N LEU A 146 -4.76 7.36 -8.66
CA LEU A 146 -5.32 8.34 -9.59
C LEU A 146 -4.63 8.31 -10.96
N GLU A 147 -3.30 8.28 -10.98
CA GLU A 147 -2.54 8.19 -12.23
C GLU A 147 -2.89 6.93 -13.02
N LEU A 148 -3.15 5.82 -12.34
CA LEU A 148 -3.49 4.55 -12.96
C LEU A 148 -5.00 4.36 -13.09
N ASP A 149 -5.85 5.37 -12.90
CA ASP A 149 -7.31 5.25 -13.04
C ASP A 149 -7.88 4.03 -12.26
N CYS A 150 -7.41 3.84 -11.02
CA CYS A 150 -7.91 2.79 -10.13
C CYS A 150 -9.32 3.12 -9.62
N ASP A 151 -10.15 2.10 -9.48
CA ASP A 151 -11.53 2.23 -8.99
C ASP A 151 -11.58 2.42 -7.46
N VAL A 152 -10.56 1.94 -6.74
CA VAL A 152 -10.49 1.99 -5.27
C VAL A 152 -9.04 1.85 -4.80
N ILE A 153 -8.73 2.48 -3.66
CA ILE A 153 -7.51 2.23 -2.88
C ILE A 153 -7.85 1.23 -1.78
N LEU A 154 -7.11 0.12 -1.72
CA LEU A 154 -7.21 -0.92 -0.71
C LEU A 154 -6.02 -0.78 0.24
N LYS A 155 -6.23 -0.21 1.43
CA LYS A 155 -5.18 -0.05 2.44
C LYS A 155 -5.21 -1.22 3.41
N ALA A 156 -4.24 -2.13 3.26
CA ALA A 156 -4.08 -3.30 4.11
C ALA A 156 -3.35 -2.93 5.42
N THR A 157 -3.92 -3.30 6.55
CA THR A 157 -3.39 -2.97 7.90
C THR A 157 -3.37 -4.19 8.83
N LYS A 158 -3.00 -4.01 10.11
CA LYS A 158 -3.06 -5.07 11.15
C LYS A 158 -4.41 -5.16 11.84
N VAL A 159 -5.24 -4.12 11.67
CA VAL A 159 -6.57 -4.04 12.26
C VAL A 159 -7.58 -4.16 11.14
N ASP A 160 -8.79 -4.60 11.48
CA ASP A 160 -9.81 -4.90 10.51
C ASP A 160 -10.59 -3.67 10.03
N GLY A 161 -10.19 -2.44 10.39
CA GLY A 161 -10.83 -1.23 9.90
C GLY A 161 -10.30 0.03 10.57
N ILE A 162 -11.07 1.10 10.45
CA ILE A 162 -10.87 2.37 11.12
C ILE A 162 -11.71 2.36 12.40
N TYR A 163 -11.11 2.80 13.50
CA TYR A 163 -11.73 2.87 14.81
C TYR A 163 -11.83 4.30 15.30
N ASP A 164 -12.73 4.55 16.23
CA ASP A 164 -12.86 5.84 16.94
C ASP A 164 -11.62 6.16 17.80
N LYS A 165 -10.89 5.13 18.24
CA LYS A 165 -9.63 5.21 18.99
C LYS A 165 -8.80 3.94 18.79
N ASP A 166 -7.53 3.97 19.22
CA ASP A 166 -6.58 2.87 19.02
C ASP A 166 -7.05 1.56 19.72
N PRO A 167 -7.47 0.52 18.96
CA PRO A 167 -8.01 -0.71 19.55
C PRO A 167 -6.94 -1.54 20.26
N ALA A 168 -5.64 -1.25 20.06
CA ALA A 168 -4.57 -1.90 20.82
C ALA A 168 -4.38 -1.31 22.23
N LYS A 169 -4.99 -0.13 22.50
CA LYS A 169 -4.89 0.57 23.79
C LYS A 169 -6.22 0.67 24.52
N HIS A 170 -7.33 0.50 23.81
CA HIS A 170 -8.68 0.73 24.29
C HIS A 170 -9.58 -0.44 23.93
N ASP A 171 -9.97 -1.24 24.93
CA ASP A 171 -10.85 -2.40 24.73
C ASP A 171 -12.28 -2.00 24.31
N ASP A 172 -12.65 -0.74 24.53
CA ASP A 172 -13.95 -0.16 24.16
C ASP A 172 -13.90 0.59 22.81
N ALA A 173 -12.88 0.34 21.99
CA ALA A 173 -12.77 0.88 20.63
C ALA A 173 -13.87 0.34 19.73
N VAL A 174 -14.53 1.24 19.01
CA VAL A 174 -15.64 0.93 18.10
C VAL A 174 -15.17 1.14 16.66
N ARG A 175 -15.29 0.08 15.86
CA ARG A 175 -14.97 0.10 14.43
C ARG A 175 -16.08 0.80 13.65
N TYR A 176 -15.71 1.65 12.70
CA TYR A 176 -16.64 2.19 11.71
C TYR A 176 -16.81 1.19 10.56
N ASP A 177 -18.03 1.01 10.05
CA ASP A 177 -18.24 0.27 8.80
C ASP A 177 -18.11 1.20 7.58
N LYS A 178 -18.61 2.43 7.71
CA LYS A 178 -18.51 3.50 6.71
C LYS A 178 -18.14 4.81 7.38
N LEU A 179 -17.33 5.61 6.69
CA LEU A 179 -16.88 6.91 7.15
C LEU A 179 -16.85 7.88 5.98
N SER A 180 -17.33 9.11 6.15
CA SER A 180 -17.14 10.13 5.12
C SER A 180 -15.71 10.65 5.13
N TYR A 181 -15.22 11.13 3.98
CA TYR A 181 -13.93 11.82 3.93
C TYR A 181 -13.86 13.03 4.87
N GLN A 182 -14.96 13.76 5.04
CA GLN A 182 -15.02 14.91 5.95
C GLN A 182 -14.83 14.48 7.41
N GLU A 183 -15.46 13.39 7.83
CA GLU A 183 -15.27 12.83 9.18
C GLU A 183 -13.82 12.35 9.37
N ALA A 184 -13.26 11.64 8.38
CA ALA A 184 -11.88 11.15 8.42
C ALA A 184 -10.83 12.26 8.52
N VAL A 185 -11.09 13.44 7.92
CA VAL A 185 -10.18 14.59 7.97
C VAL A 185 -10.37 15.45 9.22
N SER A 186 -11.62 15.60 9.67
CA SER A 186 -11.97 16.52 10.76
C SER A 186 -11.72 15.94 12.15
N ASN A 187 -11.78 14.62 12.31
CA ASN A 187 -11.53 13.97 13.58
C ASN A 187 -10.03 13.63 13.74
N PRO A 188 -9.30 14.29 14.66
CA PRO A 188 -7.87 14.05 14.86
C PRO A 188 -7.54 12.65 15.41
N ASP A 189 -8.52 11.98 16.01
CA ASP A 189 -8.35 10.64 16.60
C ASP A 189 -8.47 9.53 15.54
N ILE A 190 -9.03 9.86 14.37
CA ILE A 190 -9.14 8.93 13.25
C ILE A 190 -7.86 8.97 12.41
N SER A 191 -7.09 7.89 12.46
CA SER A 191 -5.87 7.73 11.65
C SER A 191 -6.08 6.75 10.49
N VAL A 192 -6.44 7.29 9.33
CA VAL A 192 -6.63 6.48 8.10
C VAL A 192 -5.36 6.44 7.26
N MET A 193 -4.86 7.62 6.91
CA MET A 193 -3.63 7.91 6.18
C MET A 193 -3.12 9.29 6.66
N ASP A 194 -1.98 9.75 6.16
CA ASP A 194 -1.61 11.15 6.35
C ASP A 194 -2.63 12.11 5.68
N LYS A 195 -2.70 13.34 6.19
CA LYS A 195 -3.68 14.34 5.72
C LYS A 195 -3.55 14.68 4.23
N ALA A 196 -2.35 14.62 3.66
CA ALA A 196 -2.17 14.91 2.24
C ALA A 196 -2.75 13.78 1.37
N ALA A 197 -2.58 12.53 1.79
CA ALA A 197 -3.18 11.38 1.12
C ALA A 197 -4.72 11.39 1.19
N ILE A 198 -5.29 11.62 2.38
CA ILE A 198 -6.76 11.69 2.55
C ILE A 198 -7.33 12.87 1.76
N GLY A 199 -6.68 14.04 1.83
CA GLY A 199 -7.12 15.22 1.09
C GLY A 199 -7.14 14.99 -0.41
N LEU A 200 -6.08 14.39 -0.96
CA LEU A 200 -6.01 14.04 -2.39
C LEU A 200 -7.10 13.03 -2.78
N ALA A 201 -7.34 12.01 -1.95
CA ALA A 201 -8.37 11.02 -2.22
C ALA A 201 -9.79 11.64 -2.19
N MET A 202 -10.06 12.52 -1.21
CA MET A 202 -11.30 13.27 -1.08
C MET A 202 -11.55 14.19 -2.28
N GLU A 203 -10.54 14.98 -2.68
CA GLU A 203 -10.67 15.95 -3.78
C GLU A 203 -10.98 15.27 -5.12
N GLN A 204 -10.47 14.06 -5.33
CA GLN A 204 -10.68 13.31 -6.57
C GLN A 204 -11.80 12.26 -6.47
N GLY A 205 -12.41 12.11 -5.29
CA GLY A 205 -13.51 11.18 -5.06
C GLY A 205 -13.16 9.70 -5.28
N ILE A 206 -11.90 9.31 -5.13
CA ILE A 206 -11.50 7.90 -5.22
C ILE A 206 -11.87 7.20 -3.90
N PRO A 207 -12.64 6.10 -3.89
CA PRO A 207 -12.96 5.37 -2.67
C PRO A 207 -11.73 4.73 -2.02
N LEU A 208 -11.79 4.58 -0.69
CA LEU A 208 -10.75 3.92 0.11
C LEU A 208 -11.37 2.84 1.00
N ILE A 209 -10.77 1.66 1.04
CA ILE A 209 -11.14 0.58 1.96
C ILE A 209 -9.95 0.27 2.86
N VAL A 210 -10.16 0.29 4.17
CA VAL A 210 -9.18 -0.14 5.18
C VAL A 210 -9.61 -1.48 5.73
N PHE A 211 -8.72 -2.47 5.69
CA PHE A 211 -9.04 -3.84 6.10
C PHE A 211 -7.83 -4.55 6.69
N ASP A 212 -8.09 -5.68 7.37
CA ASP A 212 -7.05 -6.53 7.95
C ASP A 212 -6.40 -7.39 6.87
N LEU A 213 -5.08 -7.25 6.75
CA LEU A 213 -4.27 -8.02 5.82
C LEU A 213 -4.09 -9.47 6.26
N HIS A 214 -4.21 -9.82 7.54
CA HIS A 214 -3.79 -11.13 8.08
C HIS A 214 -4.86 -12.22 7.98
N GLN A 215 -6.05 -11.90 7.49
CA GLN A 215 -7.12 -12.88 7.29
C GLN A 215 -7.05 -13.43 5.87
N ASP A 216 -7.17 -14.76 5.77
CA ASP A 216 -7.24 -15.44 4.48
C ASP A 216 -8.40 -14.90 3.62
N ASP A 217 -8.13 -14.80 2.33
CA ASP A 217 -9.01 -14.32 1.26
C ASP A 217 -9.45 -12.85 1.40
N ASN A 218 -9.00 -12.08 2.38
CA ASN A 218 -9.45 -10.70 2.54
C ASN A 218 -9.10 -9.80 1.36
N ILE A 219 -7.95 -10.01 0.70
CA ILE A 219 -7.62 -9.27 -0.53
C ILE A 219 -8.62 -9.62 -1.63
N LEU A 220 -8.96 -10.89 -1.79
CA LEU A 220 -9.95 -11.37 -2.76
C LEU A 220 -11.36 -10.78 -2.48
N ARG A 221 -11.78 -10.78 -1.22
CA ARG A 221 -13.06 -10.21 -0.79
C ARG A 221 -13.11 -8.70 -1.04
N ALA A 222 -12.02 -7.99 -0.74
CA ALA A 222 -11.89 -6.56 -0.99
C ALA A 222 -12.05 -6.22 -2.48
N VAL A 223 -11.32 -6.92 -3.37
CA VAL A 223 -11.40 -6.67 -4.82
C VAL A 223 -12.75 -7.07 -5.41
N SER A 224 -13.42 -8.04 -4.78
CA SER A 224 -14.77 -8.46 -5.17
C SER A 224 -15.84 -7.43 -4.82
N GLY A 225 -15.52 -6.47 -3.92
CA GLY A 225 -16.44 -5.45 -3.44
C GLY A 225 -17.36 -5.95 -2.33
N GLU A 226 -16.91 -6.97 -1.59
CA GLU A 226 -17.59 -7.38 -0.36
C GLU A 226 -17.46 -6.30 0.72
N ASP A 227 -18.42 -6.28 1.65
CA ASP A 227 -18.41 -5.37 2.78
C ASP A 227 -17.40 -5.87 3.83
N ILE A 228 -16.15 -5.41 3.69
CA ILE A 228 -15.06 -5.73 4.61
C ILE A 228 -14.40 -4.46 5.15
N GLY A 229 -14.08 -4.51 6.43
CA GLY A 229 -13.46 -3.43 7.19
C GLY A 229 -14.22 -2.13 7.14
N THR A 230 -13.54 -1.03 6.80
CA THR A 230 -14.15 0.31 6.74
C THR A 230 -14.01 0.92 5.36
N SER A 231 -15.13 1.34 4.79
CA SER A 231 -15.17 2.12 3.55
C SER A 231 -15.18 3.62 3.83
N VAL A 232 -14.37 4.37 3.07
CA VAL A 232 -14.29 5.83 3.11
C VAL A 232 -14.66 6.41 1.75
N SER A 233 -15.68 7.27 1.71
CA SER A 233 -16.24 7.87 0.49
C SER A 233 -16.91 9.22 0.72
#